data_AF-L5LC67-F1
#
_entry.id   AF-L5LC67-F1
#
_cell.length_a   1.000
_cell.length_b   1.000
_cell.length_c   1.000
_cell.angle_alpha   90.00
_cell.angle_beta   90.00
_cell.angle_gamma   90.00
#
_symmetry.space_group_name_H-M   'P 1'
#
loop_
_entity.id
_entity.type
_entity.pdbx_description
1 polymer ?
#
loop_
_entity_poly.entity_id
_entity_poly.type
_entity_poly.pdbx_seq_one_letter_code
_entity_poly.pdbx_strand_id
1 'polypeptide(L)'
;MAAPDRGLSSPTALRFRLLKHTRLNVVAFLNELPKTQHDINSFVVDISAQTNTLLCFSVNGVFKEVDGKSRDSLRAFTRTFVAVPASNSGQVLGLSDGLLVPVLWELEGQGESQSCGLCIVNDELFVRNASPDEIQRAFAMPAPTPSSSPVPTLSPEQQEMLQAFSTQSGMNLEWSQKCLQDNNWDYTRSAQAFTHLKAKGEIPEVAFMK
;
A
#
# COMPACT_ATOMS: atom_id res chain seq x y z
N MET A 1 25.74 -48.14 -31.87
CA MET A 1 24.76 -47.13 -32.28
C MET A 1 23.85 -46.86 -31.07
N ALA A 2 24.24 -45.90 -30.23
CA ALA A 2 23.50 -45.55 -29.02
C ALA A 2 22.74 -44.26 -29.30
N ALA A 3 21.41 -44.29 -29.16
CA ALA A 3 20.59 -43.09 -29.19
C ALA A 3 20.86 -42.27 -27.91
N PRO A 4 20.93 -40.92 -27.99
CA PRO A 4 21.08 -40.12 -26.79
C PRO A 4 19.76 -40.16 -26.02
N ASP A 5 19.86 -40.57 -24.77
CA ASP A 5 18.80 -40.57 -23.77
C ASP A 5 18.24 -39.14 -23.64
N ARG A 6 17.05 -38.91 -24.20
CA ARG A 6 16.31 -37.66 -24.00
C ARG A 6 15.78 -37.71 -22.57
N GLY A 7 16.58 -37.20 -21.65
CA GLY A 7 16.25 -37.07 -20.24
C GLY A 7 14.88 -36.42 -20.05
N LEU A 8 13.86 -37.25 -19.84
CA LEU A 8 12.64 -36.85 -19.15
C LEU A 8 13.08 -36.50 -17.73
N SER A 9 13.41 -35.23 -17.49
CA SER A 9 13.58 -34.74 -16.12
C SER A 9 12.30 -35.08 -15.36
N SER A 10 12.41 -35.94 -14.35
CA SER A 10 11.26 -36.41 -13.59
C SER A 10 10.48 -35.22 -13.01
N PRO A 11 9.16 -35.35 -12.79
CA PRO A 11 8.36 -34.30 -12.14
C PRO A 11 8.99 -33.80 -10.83
N THR A 12 9.71 -34.67 -10.12
CA THR A 12 10.46 -34.38 -8.91
C THR A 12 11.66 -33.45 -9.16
N ALA A 13 12.40 -33.63 -10.25
CA ALA A 13 13.55 -32.79 -10.60
C ALA A 13 13.14 -31.37 -11.02
N LEU A 14 11.96 -31.21 -11.64
CA LEU A 14 11.41 -29.89 -11.98
C LEU A 14 10.97 -29.12 -10.73
N ARG A 15 10.37 -29.81 -9.74
CA ARG A 15 9.95 -29.21 -8.47
C ARG A 15 11.11 -28.56 -7.71
N PHE A 16 12.27 -29.21 -7.65
CA PHE A 16 13.45 -28.65 -6.99
C PHE A 16 14.06 -27.44 -7.71
N ARG A 17 13.87 -27.30 -9.03
CA ARG A 17 14.40 -26.16 -9.81
C ARG A 17 13.56 -24.89 -9.67
N LEU A 18 12.26 -25.05 -9.45
CA LEU A 18 11.32 -23.94 -9.26
C LEU A 18 11.39 -23.39 -7.83
N LEU A 19 11.72 -24.23 -6.85
CA LEU A 19 11.95 -23.81 -5.48
C LEU A 19 13.24 -22.98 -5.38
N LYS A 20 13.13 -21.73 -4.94
CA LYS A 20 14.29 -20.87 -4.67
C LYS A 20 14.61 -20.91 -3.19
N HIS A 21 15.84 -21.31 -2.86
CA HIS A 21 16.32 -21.42 -1.49
C HIS A 21 17.46 -20.45 -1.24
N THR A 22 17.54 -19.88 -0.03
CA THR A 22 18.39 -18.74 0.39
C THR A 22 17.88 -17.37 -0.06
N ARG A 23 18.13 -16.34 0.78
CA ARG A 23 17.72 -14.95 0.50
C ARG A 23 18.24 -14.43 -0.84
N LEU A 24 19.48 -14.73 -1.19
CA LEU A 24 20.11 -14.24 -2.43
C LEU A 24 19.43 -14.82 -3.68
N ASN A 25 19.15 -16.12 -3.70
CA ASN A 25 18.47 -16.74 -4.84
C ASN A 25 17.01 -16.29 -4.97
N VAL A 26 16.34 -16.07 -3.84
CA VAL A 26 14.96 -15.54 -3.82
C VAL A 26 14.94 -14.12 -4.39
N VAL A 27 15.80 -13.22 -3.90
CA VAL A 27 15.86 -11.83 -4.38
C VAL A 27 16.27 -11.76 -5.86
N ALA A 28 17.25 -12.56 -6.27
CA ALA A 28 17.66 -12.65 -7.67
C ALA A 28 16.49 -13.08 -8.57
N PHE A 29 15.77 -14.12 -8.17
CA PHE A 29 14.59 -14.60 -8.90
C PHE A 29 13.46 -13.57 -8.95
N LEU A 30 13.15 -12.90 -7.82
CA LEU A 30 12.13 -11.86 -7.79
C LEU A 30 12.48 -10.67 -8.70
N ASN A 31 13.77 -10.30 -8.79
CA ASN A 31 14.23 -9.25 -9.70
C ASN A 31 14.21 -9.65 -11.18
N GLU A 32 14.19 -10.95 -11.50
CA GLU A 32 14.04 -11.47 -12.86
C GLU A 32 12.57 -11.53 -13.31
N LEU A 33 11.62 -11.42 -12.38
CA LEU A 33 10.19 -11.38 -12.73
C LEU A 33 9.86 -10.09 -13.51
N PRO A 34 8.90 -10.15 -14.45
CA PRO A 34 8.40 -8.95 -15.12
C PRO A 34 7.94 -7.90 -14.12
N LYS A 35 8.08 -6.62 -14.48
CA LYS A 35 7.59 -5.54 -13.61
C LYS A 35 6.06 -5.57 -13.61
N THR A 36 5.49 -5.42 -12.42
CA THR A 36 4.04 -5.49 -12.22
C THR A 36 3.50 -4.21 -11.59
N GLN A 37 2.28 -3.85 -11.97
CA GLN A 37 1.46 -2.86 -11.31
C GLN A 37 0.27 -3.58 -10.71
N HIS A 38 0.15 -3.63 -9.39
CA HIS A 38 -0.97 -4.30 -8.73
C HIS A 38 -2.17 -3.36 -8.60
N ASP A 39 -3.37 -3.92 -8.73
CA ASP A 39 -4.58 -3.22 -8.30
C ASP A 39 -4.85 -3.56 -6.83
N ILE A 40 -4.41 -2.67 -5.94
CA ILE A 40 -4.50 -2.89 -4.48
C ILE A 40 -5.96 -3.04 -4.04
N ASN A 41 -6.90 -2.37 -4.73
CA ASN A 41 -8.33 -2.44 -4.39
C ASN A 41 -8.95 -3.81 -4.72
N SER A 42 -8.25 -4.64 -5.49
CA SER A 42 -8.68 -6.01 -5.81
C SER A 42 -8.29 -7.03 -4.74
N PHE A 43 -7.49 -6.64 -3.75
CA PHE A 43 -6.89 -7.61 -2.84
C PHE A 43 -7.91 -8.22 -1.88
N VAL A 44 -7.83 -9.54 -1.77
CA VAL A 44 -8.53 -10.33 -0.77
C VAL A 44 -7.48 -11.09 0.03
N VAL A 45 -7.48 -10.88 1.34
CA VAL A 45 -6.51 -11.48 2.26
C VAL A 45 -7.21 -12.54 3.11
N ASP A 46 -6.74 -13.77 3.01
CA ASP A 46 -7.24 -14.90 3.79
C ASP A 46 -6.18 -15.33 4.80
N ILE A 47 -6.49 -15.26 6.09
CA ILE A 47 -5.63 -15.82 7.16
C ILE A 47 -5.99 -17.30 7.33
N SER A 48 -5.08 -18.17 6.93
CA SER A 48 -5.28 -19.62 6.96
C SER A 48 -4.86 -20.27 8.28
N ALA A 49 -3.86 -19.69 8.97
CA ALA A 49 -3.47 -20.11 10.32
C ALA A 49 -2.78 -18.96 11.08
N GLN A 50 -3.03 -18.89 12.39
CA GLN A 50 -2.36 -17.94 13.28
C GLN A 50 -2.08 -18.60 14.64
N THR A 51 -0.83 -18.53 15.08
CA THR A 51 -0.37 -18.93 16.41
C THR A 51 0.65 -17.91 16.92
N ASN A 52 1.12 -18.08 18.15
CA ASN A 52 2.19 -17.25 18.73
C ASN A 52 3.55 -17.40 18.02
N THR A 53 3.70 -18.38 17.12
CA THR A 53 4.98 -18.68 16.45
C THR A 53 4.85 -18.72 14.93
N LEU A 54 3.64 -18.58 14.39
CA LEU A 54 3.39 -18.75 12.96
C LEU A 54 2.18 -17.94 12.52
N LEU A 55 2.31 -17.27 11.38
CA LEU A 55 1.24 -16.63 10.64
C LEU A 55 1.25 -17.15 9.21
N CYS A 56 0.15 -17.73 8.75
CA CYS A 56 -0.01 -18.21 7.38
C CYS A 56 -1.18 -17.48 6.73
N PHE A 57 -0.92 -16.74 5.66
CA PHE A 57 -1.93 -15.94 4.99
C PHE A 57 -1.72 -15.95 3.48
N SER A 58 -2.82 -15.80 2.74
CA SER A 58 -2.82 -15.74 1.29
C SER A 58 -3.37 -14.40 0.85
N VAL A 59 -2.71 -13.77 -0.12
CA VAL A 59 -3.21 -12.58 -0.80
C VAL A 59 -3.61 -12.96 -2.22
N ASN A 60 -4.87 -12.71 -2.54
CA ASN A 60 -5.42 -12.89 -3.87
C ASN A 60 -5.65 -11.52 -4.49
N GLY A 61 -5.45 -11.37 -5.80
CA GLY A 61 -5.75 -10.11 -6.48
C GLY A 61 -5.38 -10.14 -7.95
N VAL A 62 -5.35 -8.97 -8.56
CA VAL A 62 -4.92 -8.79 -9.95
C VAL A 62 -3.77 -7.80 -10.07
N PHE A 63 -2.93 -8.03 -11.09
CA PHE A 63 -1.89 -7.11 -11.48
C PHE A 63 -1.78 -7.05 -13.00
N LYS A 64 -1.19 -5.95 -13.47
CA LYS A 64 -0.87 -5.69 -14.86
C LYS A 64 0.63 -5.77 -15.06
N GLU A 65 1.08 -6.45 -16.11
CA GLU A 65 2.50 -6.46 -16.50
C GLU A 65 2.86 -5.13 -17.17
N VAL A 66 3.92 -4.49 -16.70
CA VAL A 66 4.34 -3.12 -17.10
C VAL A 66 5.34 -3.15 -18.25
N ASP A 67 6.09 -4.25 -18.38
CA ASP A 67 7.11 -4.44 -19.41
C ASP A 67 7.06 -5.84 -20.03
N GLY A 68 7.99 -6.11 -20.96
CA GLY A 68 8.12 -7.41 -21.63
C GLY A 68 7.13 -7.65 -22.77
N LYS A 69 7.05 -8.91 -23.21
CA LYS A 69 6.22 -9.33 -24.36
C LYS A 69 4.72 -9.34 -24.05
N SER A 70 4.38 -9.42 -22.78
CA SER A 70 3.01 -9.46 -22.24
C SER A 70 2.64 -8.15 -21.56
N ARG A 71 3.31 -7.04 -21.94
CA ARG A 71 2.94 -5.70 -21.50
C ARG A 71 1.44 -5.48 -21.67
N ASP A 72 0.85 -4.86 -20.66
CA ASP A 72 -0.58 -4.59 -20.53
C ASP A 72 -1.47 -5.84 -20.34
N SER A 73 -0.89 -7.04 -20.24
CA SER A 73 -1.62 -8.25 -19.87
C SER A 73 -2.02 -8.18 -18.39
N LEU A 74 -3.32 -8.40 -18.13
CA LEU A 74 -3.84 -8.55 -16.79
C LEU A 74 -3.74 -10.01 -16.33
N ARG A 75 -3.15 -10.22 -15.16
CA ARG A 75 -3.01 -11.51 -14.51
C ARG A 75 -3.72 -11.48 -13.16
N ALA A 76 -4.25 -12.64 -12.77
CA ALA A 76 -4.67 -12.86 -11.41
C ALA A 76 -3.60 -13.67 -10.68
N PHE A 77 -3.44 -13.40 -9.39
CA PHE A 77 -2.46 -14.07 -8.56
C PHE A 77 -3.07 -14.52 -7.23
N THR A 78 -2.46 -15.58 -6.69
CA THR A 78 -2.59 -16.00 -5.30
C THR A 78 -1.17 -16.12 -4.77
N ARG A 79 -0.83 -15.36 -3.72
CA ARG A 79 0.47 -15.43 -3.06
C ARG A 79 0.31 -15.80 -1.60
N THR A 80 0.82 -16.97 -1.23
CA THR A 80 0.72 -17.50 0.12
C THR A 80 2.04 -17.33 0.85
N PHE A 81 1.97 -16.72 2.03
CA PHE A 81 3.09 -16.48 2.91
C PHE A 81 2.94 -17.32 4.17
N VAL A 82 4.05 -17.94 4.60
CA VAL A 82 4.22 -18.44 5.96
C VAL A 82 5.28 -17.56 6.61
N ALA A 83 4.91 -16.92 7.72
CA ALA A 83 5.79 -16.06 8.48
C ALA A 83 5.88 -16.52 9.95
N VAL A 84 6.98 -16.16 10.61
CA VAL A 84 7.19 -16.38 12.05
C VAL A 84 7.53 -15.05 12.72
N PRO A 85 7.16 -14.83 13.99
CA PRO A 85 7.55 -13.63 14.72
C PRO A 85 9.07 -13.51 14.83
N ALA A 86 9.59 -12.32 14.52
CA ALA A 86 10.99 -11.99 14.66
C ALA A 86 11.22 -11.31 16.02
N SER A 87 11.98 -11.98 16.88
CA SER A 87 12.44 -11.40 18.13
C SER A 87 13.53 -10.36 17.81
N ASN A 88 13.13 -9.10 17.70
CA ASN A 88 13.99 -7.92 17.91
C ASN A 88 15.26 -7.82 17.02
N SER A 89 15.09 -7.34 15.78
CA SER A 89 15.95 -6.32 15.14
C SER A 89 15.49 -6.05 13.70
N GLY A 90 14.73 -4.96 13.48
CA GLY A 90 14.79 -4.12 12.28
C GLY A 90 14.63 -4.73 10.88
N GLN A 91 14.14 -5.96 10.72
CA GLN A 91 13.88 -6.54 9.40
C GLN A 91 12.38 -6.59 9.15
N VAL A 92 11.81 -5.43 8.87
CA VAL A 92 10.61 -5.35 8.04
C VAL A 92 11.09 -5.75 6.64
N LEU A 93 10.82 -6.97 6.19
CA LEU A 93 10.88 -7.25 4.76
C LEU A 93 9.72 -6.48 4.13
N GLY A 94 9.99 -5.23 3.77
CA GLY A 94 9.17 -4.52 2.81
C GLY A 94 9.20 -5.33 1.53
N LEU A 95 8.14 -6.10 1.28
CA LEU A 95 7.81 -6.43 -0.09
C LEU A 95 7.65 -5.08 -0.80
N SER A 96 8.43 -4.86 -1.84
CA SER A 96 8.53 -3.60 -2.58
C SER A 96 7.24 -3.19 -3.31
N ASP A 97 6.10 -3.80 -2.97
CA ASP A 97 4.82 -3.74 -3.66
C ASP A 97 3.64 -3.30 -2.75
N GLY A 98 3.90 -2.91 -1.49
CA GLY A 98 2.87 -2.30 -0.63
C GLY A 98 1.78 -3.26 -0.12
N LEU A 99 1.93 -4.58 -0.33
CA LEU A 99 0.94 -5.61 0.02
C LEU A 99 0.69 -5.78 1.53
N LEU A 100 1.69 -5.47 2.37
CA LEU A 100 1.73 -5.87 3.78
C LEU A 100 1.40 -4.76 4.79
N VAL A 101 1.39 -3.50 4.35
CA VAL A 101 1.12 -2.35 5.24
C VAL A 101 -0.33 -2.35 5.75
N PRO A 102 -1.36 -2.66 4.92
CA PRO A 102 -2.75 -2.71 5.42
C PRO A 102 -2.99 -3.91 6.35
N VAL A 103 -2.42 -5.07 6.03
CA VAL A 103 -2.61 -6.33 6.78
C VAL A 103 -1.99 -6.25 8.19
N LEU A 104 -0.86 -5.55 8.34
CA LEU A 104 -0.26 -5.35 9.67
C LEU A 104 -1.09 -4.38 10.54
N TRP A 105 -1.68 -3.34 9.94
CA TRP A 105 -2.47 -2.34 10.67
C TRP A 105 -3.75 -2.92 11.27
N GLU A 106 -4.41 -3.86 10.59
CA GLU A 106 -5.62 -4.54 11.11
C GLU A 106 -5.36 -5.48 12.30
N LEU A 107 -4.10 -5.88 12.53
CA LEU A 107 -3.70 -6.69 13.69
C LEU A 107 -3.24 -5.85 14.88
N GLU A 108 -2.95 -4.56 14.70
CA GLU A 108 -2.57 -3.63 15.77
C GLU A 108 -3.81 -3.03 16.48
N GLY A 109 -4.60 -3.91 17.11
CA GLY A 109 -5.60 -3.51 18.10
C GLY A 109 -4.96 -3.21 19.46
N GLN A 110 -4.99 -1.94 19.87
CA GLN A 110 -4.79 -1.40 21.25
C GLN A 110 -3.83 -2.17 22.18
N GLY A 111 -2.56 -1.74 22.27
CA GLY A 111 -1.68 -2.05 23.41
C GLY A 111 -0.18 -2.11 23.07
N GLU A 112 0.63 -1.33 23.77
CA GLU A 112 2.11 -1.26 23.81
C GLU A 112 2.91 -1.74 22.57
N SER A 113 3.50 -0.76 21.86
CA SER A 113 4.40 -0.97 20.72
C SER A 113 5.67 -1.75 21.09
N GLN A 114 5.60 -3.07 21.00
CA GLN A 114 6.74 -3.88 20.56
C GLN A 114 6.46 -4.26 19.11
N SER A 115 7.08 -3.55 18.16
CA SER A 115 7.03 -3.93 16.76
C SER A 115 7.68 -5.31 16.61
N CYS A 116 6.87 -6.36 16.66
CA CYS A 116 7.30 -7.70 16.32
C CYS A 116 7.40 -7.73 14.79
N GLY A 117 8.62 -7.79 14.26
CA GLY A 117 8.81 -8.01 12.83
C GLY A 117 8.26 -9.39 12.44
N LEU A 118 7.90 -9.57 11.18
CA LEU A 118 7.59 -10.88 10.63
C LEU A 118 8.75 -11.34 9.73
N CYS A 119 9.18 -12.59 9.89
CA CYS A 119 10.13 -13.23 9.00
C CYS A 119 9.39 -14.21 8.10
N ILE A 120 9.35 -13.94 6.79
CA ILE A 120 8.77 -14.87 5.81
C ILE A 120 9.69 -16.08 5.69
N VAL A 121 9.16 -17.25 6.05
CA VAL A 121 9.85 -18.55 5.98
C VAL A 121 9.44 -19.35 4.75
N ASN A 122 8.26 -19.08 4.18
CA ASN A 122 7.82 -19.65 2.90
C ASN A 122 6.99 -18.62 2.10
N ASP A 123 7.17 -18.64 0.78
CA ASP A 123 6.47 -17.78 -0.18
C ASP A 123 6.14 -18.63 -1.41
N GLU A 124 4.85 -18.77 -1.71
CA GLU A 124 4.36 -19.46 -2.88
C GLU A 124 3.52 -18.50 -3.72
N LEU A 125 3.98 -18.22 -4.95
CA LEU A 125 3.28 -17.38 -5.91
C LEU A 125 2.67 -18.25 -7.02
N PHE A 126 1.35 -18.17 -7.17
CA PHE A 126 0.61 -18.74 -8.28
C PHE A 126 0.05 -17.62 -9.17
N VAL A 127 0.32 -17.70 -10.48
CA VAL A 127 -0.14 -16.71 -11.47
C VAL A 127 -0.96 -17.42 -12.54
N ARG A 128 -2.10 -16.82 -12.90
CA ARG A 128 -2.99 -17.28 -13.97
C ARG A 128 -3.52 -16.11 -14.80
N ASN A 129 -4.19 -16.45 -15.89
CA ASN A 129 -5.00 -15.46 -16.62
C ASN A 129 -6.13 -14.95 -15.72
N ALA A 130 -6.36 -13.64 -15.76
CA ALA A 130 -7.53 -13.03 -15.13
C ALA A 130 -8.82 -13.47 -15.84
N SER A 131 -9.89 -13.67 -15.09
CA SER A 131 -11.22 -13.94 -15.63
C SER A 131 -11.83 -12.68 -16.25
N PRO A 132 -12.87 -12.78 -17.10
CA PRO A 132 -13.57 -11.62 -17.63
C PRO A 132 -14.07 -10.65 -16.54
N ASP A 133 -14.59 -11.17 -15.43
CA ASP A 133 -15.11 -10.37 -14.31
C ASP A 133 -14.00 -9.67 -13.53
N GLU A 134 -12.82 -10.30 -13.44
CA GLU A 134 -11.62 -9.70 -12.85
C GLU A 134 -11.10 -8.59 -13.74
N ILE A 135 -11.07 -8.79 -15.06
CA ILE A 135 -10.66 -7.78 -16.05
C ILE A 135 -11.58 -6.56 -16.00
N GLN A 136 -12.90 -6.77 -15.89
CA GLN A 136 -13.87 -5.69 -15.85
C GLN A 136 -13.73 -4.81 -14.59
N ARG A 137 -13.34 -5.41 -13.45
CA ARG A 137 -13.20 -4.72 -12.16
C ARG A 137 -11.81 -4.15 -11.92
N ALA A 138 -10.80 -4.70 -12.58
CA ALA A 138 -9.41 -4.29 -12.40
C ALA A 138 -9.19 -2.82 -12.76
N PHE A 139 -8.53 -2.09 -11.88
CA PHE A 139 -8.24 -0.66 -12.00
C PHE A 139 -9.48 0.18 -12.29
N ALA A 140 -10.67 -0.33 -11.94
CA ALA A 140 -11.88 0.44 -12.03
C ALA A 140 -11.69 1.68 -11.16
N MET A 141 -11.81 2.85 -11.79
CA MET A 141 -11.98 4.07 -11.01
C MET A 141 -13.19 3.84 -10.12
N PRO A 142 -13.11 4.07 -8.80
CA PRO A 142 -14.31 4.08 -7.99
C PRO A 142 -15.29 5.00 -8.69
N ALA A 143 -16.46 4.46 -9.05
CA ALA A 143 -17.53 5.28 -9.60
C ALA A 143 -17.68 6.49 -8.67
N PRO A 144 -17.95 7.70 -9.18
CA PRO A 144 -18.34 8.79 -8.31
C PRO A 144 -19.51 8.25 -7.49
N THR A 145 -19.23 7.91 -6.24
CA THR A 145 -20.27 7.46 -5.33
C THR A 145 -21.24 8.64 -5.31
N PRO A 146 -22.55 8.44 -5.57
CA PRO A 146 -23.53 9.41 -5.11
C PRO A 146 -23.38 9.37 -3.59
N SER A 147 -22.50 10.21 -3.08
CA SER A 147 -22.24 10.31 -1.67
C SER A 147 -23.52 10.86 -1.06
N SER A 148 -24.32 9.98 -0.48
CA SER A 148 -25.43 10.36 0.41
C SER A 148 -24.90 10.98 1.72
N SER A 149 -23.59 11.17 1.84
CA SER A 149 -23.00 12.10 2.80
C SER A 149 -22.51 13.31 2.02
N PRO A 150 -22.98 14.54 2.30
CA PRO A 150 -22.34 15.71 1.72
C PRO A 150 -20.85 15.60 2.07
N VAL A 151 -19.99 15.71 1.05
CA VAL A 151 -18.64 16.28 1.26
C VAL A 151 -18.85 17.43 2.25
N PRO A 152 -18.01 17.64 3.29
CA PRO A 152 -18.08 18.84 4.09
C PRO A 152 -17.76 20.03 3.17
N THR A 153 -18.74 20.44 2.37
CA THR A 153 -18.74 21.67 1.62
C THR A 153 -18.79 22.69 2.72
N LEU A 154 -17.68 23.39 2.89
CA LEU A 154 -17.60 24.53 3.78
C LEU A 154 -18.86 25.35 3.60
N SER A 155 -19.50 25.73 4.71
CA SER A 155 -20.66 26.63 4.62
C SER A 155 -20.25 27.89 3.83
N PRO A 156 -21.18 28.59 3.17
CA PRO A 156 -20.86 29.85 2.50
C PRO A 156 -20.08 30.82 3.41
N GLU A 157 -20.44 30.85 4.70
CA GLU A 157 -19.74 31.60 5.75
C GLU A 157 -18.29 31.12 5.96
N GLN A 158 -18.06 29.81 6.05
CA GLN A 158 -16.71 29.25 6.16
C GLN A 158 -15.85 29.54 4.91
N GLN A 159 -16.45 29.52 3.73
CA GLN A 159 -15.76 29.84 2.48
C GLN A 159 -15.34 31.32 2.42
N GLU A 160 -16.21 32.24 2.85
CA GLU A 160 -15.87 33.67 2.95
C GLU A 160 -14.77 33.91 3.99
N MET A 161 -14.86 33.27 5.16
CA MET A 161 -13.83 33.35 6.20
C MET A 161 -12.48 32.84 5.69
N LEU A 162 -12.47 31.74 4.95
CA LEU A 162 -11.27 31.17 4.35
C LEU A 162 -10.60 32.15 3.36
N GLN A 163 -11.38 32.75 2.46
CA GLN A 163 -10.88 33.72 1.49
C GLN A 163 -10.33 34.98 2.18
N ALA A 164 -11.06 35.50 3.17
CA ALA A 164 -10.63 36.65 3.96
C ALA A 164 -9.33 36.35 4.74
N PHE A 165 -9.26 35.19 5.40
CA PHE A 165 -8.10 34.79 6.19
C PHE A 165 -6.87 34.54 5.33
N SER A 166 -7.03 33.89 4.17
CA SER A 166 -5.96 33.70 3.19
C SER A 166 -5.42 35.04 2.69
N THR A 167 -6.31 35.99 2.38
CA THR A 167 -5.92 37.33 1.95
C THR A 167 -5.18 38.11 3.04
N GLN A 168 -5.64 38.02 4.30
CA GLN A 168 -5.04 38.76 5.43
C GLN A 168 -3.71 38.15 5.91
N SER A 169 -3.64 36.83 5.99
CA SER A 169 -2.43 36.11 6.44
C SER A 169 -1.34 36.05 5.36
N GLY A 170 -1.74 36.13 4.09
CA GLY A 170 -0.90 35.88 2.93
C GLY A 170 -0.60 34.41 2.68
N MET A 171 -1.18 33.50 3.48
CA MET A 171 -1.05 32.06 3.28
C MET A 171 -1.94 31.60 2.13
N ASN A 172 -1.57 30.50 1.48
CA ASN A 172 -2.42 29.83 0.51
C ASN A 172 -3.68 29.26 1.17
N LEU A 173 -4.63 28.82 0.34
CA LEU A 173 -5.94 28.37 0.79
C LEU A 173 -5.86 27.14 1.70
N GLU A 174 -4.93 26.21 1.41
CA GLU A 174 -4.80 24.97 2.18
C GLU A 174 -4.37 25.23 3.63
N TRP A 175 -3.32 26.06 3.81
CA TRP A 175 -2.83 26.41 5.14
C TRP A 175 -3.76 27.36 5.89
N SER A 176 -4.46 28.24 5.17
CA SER A 176 -5.51 29.10 5.75
C SER A 176 -6.68 28.28 6.28
N GLN A 177 -7.11 27.27 5.52
CA GLN A 177 -8.17 26.36 5.92
C GLN A 177 -7.75 25.55 7.15
N LYS A 178 -6.53 25.02 7.15
CA LYS A 178 -5.99 24.29 8.30
C LYS A 178 -5.96 25.15 9.57
N CYS A 179 -5.51 26.40 9.47
CA CYS A 179 -5.46 27.32 10.60
C CYS A 179 -6.87 27.60 11.17
N LEU A 180 -7.86 27.82 10.30
CA LEU A 180 -9.25 28.03 10.71
C LEU A 180 -9.85 26.77 11.34
N GLN A 181 -9.60 25.59 10.76
CA GLN A 181 -10.09 24.31 11.30
C GLN A 181 -9.52 23.99 12.67
N ASP A 182 -8.20 24.12 12.85
CA ASP A 182 -7.51 23.86 14.12
C ASP A 182 -7.96 24.82 15.24
N ASN A 183 -8.56 25.96 14.87
CA ASN A 183 -9.10 26.97 15.78
C ASN A 183 -10.64 27.04 15.79
N ASN A 184 -11.33 25.96 15.40
CA ASN A 184 -12.79 25.84 15.44
C ASN A 184 -13.55 26.91 14.62
N TRP A 185 -12.97 27.35 13.51
CA TRP A 185 -13.51 28.42 12.65
C TRP A 185 -13.74 29.76 13.39
N ASP A 186 -13.02 30.01 14.48
CA ASP A 186 -13.02 31.32 15.13
C ASP A 186 -11.95 32.21 14.45
N TYR A 187 -12.40 33.22 13.71
CA TYR A 187 -11.52 34.12 12.96
C TYR A 187 -10.50 34.83 13.86
N THR A 188 -10.93 35.30 15.03
CA THR A 188 -10.09 36.10 15.94
C THR A 188 -9.02 35.22 16.56
N ARG A 189 -9.42 34.04 17.02
CA ARG A 189 -8.49 33.05 17.60
C ARG A 189 -7.49 32.55 16.56
N SER A 190 -7.96 32.30 15.33
CA SER A 190 -7.10 31.89 14.21
C SER A 190 -6.06 32.96 13.88
N ALA A 191 -6.46 34.24 13.84
CA ALA A 191 -5.56 35.35 13.53
C ALA A 191 -4.49 35.54 14.63
N GLN A 192 -4.86 35.36 15.90
CA GLN A 192 -3.93 35.38 17.02
C GLN A 192 -2.94 34.22 16.96
N ALA A 193 -3.43 33.00 16.72
CA ALA A 193 -2.59 31.80 16.56
C ALA A 193 -1.60 31.97 15.41
N PHE A 194 -2.06 32.43 14.24
CA PHE A 194 -1.22 32.75 13.09
C PHE A 194 -0.15 33.78 13.44
N THR A 195 -0.52 34.89 14.07
CA THR A 195 0.43 35.97 14.42
C THR A 195 1.52 35.46 15.35
N HIS A 196 1.15 34.65 16.34
CA HIS A 196 2.08 34.04 17.29
C HIS A 196 3.05 33.05 16.61
N LEU A 197 2.53 32.14 15.78
CA LEU A 197 3.35 31.17 15.05
C LEU A 197 4.26 31.84 14.01
N LYS A 198 3.78 32.89 13.35
CA LYS A 198 4.56 33.70 12.41
C LYS A 198 5.70 34.44 13.11
N ALA A 199 5.45 35.02 14.29
CA ALA A 199 6.49 35.68 15.08
C ALA A 199 7.58 34.72 15.55
N LYS A 200 7.24 33.44 15.76
CA LYS A 200 8.18 32.38 16.12
C LYS A 200 8.90 31.74 14.94
N GLY A 201 8.47 32.00 13.70
CA GLY A 201 9.01 31.34 12.51
C GLY A 201 8.63 29.85 12.38
N GLU A 202 7.55 29.42 13.03
CA GLU A 202 7.09 28.02 13.00
C GLU A 202 6.17 27.72 11.80
N ILE A 203 5.84 28.72 10.99
CA ILE A 203 5.02 28.55 9.78
C ILE A 203 5.94 28.21 8.60
N PRO A 204 5.79 27.03 7.96
CA PRO A 204 6.60 26.64 6.82
C PRO A 204 6.49 27.63 5.64
N GLU A 205 7.57 27.85 4.89
CA GLU A 205 7.55 28.74 3.71
C GLU A 205 6.55 28.29 2.64
N VAL A 206 6.30 26.97 2.54
CA VAL A 206 5.30 26.39 1.65
C VAL A 206 3.89 26.94 1.88
N ALA A 207 3.60 27.43 3.09
CA ALA A 207 2.31 28.05 3.42
C ALA A 207 2.07 29.35 2.65
N PHE A 208 3.12 29.99 2.13
CA PHE A 208 3.05 31.27 1.41
C PHE A 208 3.26 31.14 -0.10
N MET A 209 3.46 29.92 -0.62
CA MET A 209 3.49 29.67 -2.06
C MET A 209 2.07 29.65 -2.62
N LYS A 210 1.83 30.46 -3.67
CA LYS A 210 0.54 30.62 -4.35
C LYS A 210 0.47 29.77 -5.61
#